data_AF-A0AAW0IZF1-F1
#
_entry.id   AF-A0AAW0IZF1-F1
#
_cell.length_a   1.000
_cell.length_b   1.000
_cell.length_c   1.000
_cell.angle_alpha   90.00
_cell.angle_beta   90.00
_cell.angle_gamma   90.00
#
_symmetry.space_group_name_H-M   'P 1'
#
loop_
_entity.id
_entity.type
_entity.pdbx_description
1 polymer ?
#
loop_
_entity_poly.entity_id
_entity_poly.type
_entity_poly.pdbx_seq_one_letter_code
_entity_poly.pdbx_strand_id
1 'polypeptide(L)'
;MASKVSISVVVVSWVLCVFMHSTNMFIAAASVAASESSLEAKALRESGWWSHRSNETSSNHCQWNEIRCSDDGSVTEIDMGGIYLGDNIIRKFNFSSFPNLVRLYLWNAGLRGASLNR
;
A
#
# COMPACT_ATOMS: atom_id res chain seq x y z
N MET A 1 -25.80 43.43 25.26
CA MET A 1 -24.71 43.42 24.25
C MET A 1 -23.68 42.32 24.52
N ALA A 2 -23.26 42.09 25.77
CA ALA A 2 -22.27 41.06 26.14
C ALA A 2 -22.65 39.59 25.84
N SER A 3 -23.93 39.19 26.02
CA SER A 3 -24.37 37.80 25.79
C SER A 3 -24.27 37.36 24.33
N LYS A 4 -24.57 38.24 23.37
CA LYS A 4 -24.42 37.96 21.92
C LYS A 4 -22.97 37.75 21.51
N VAL A 5 -22.06 38.54 22.08
CA VAL A 5 -20.61 38.44 21.82
C VAL A 5 -20.06 37.13 22.40
N SER A 6 -20.47 36.75 23.61
CA SER A 6 -20.06 35.48 24.23
C SER A 6 -20.52 34.26 23.43
N ILE A 7 -21.77 34.23 22.96
CA ILE A 7 -22.28 33.15 22.11
C ILE A 7 -21.51 33.09 20.78
N SER A 8 -21.25 34.25 20.16
CA SER A 8 -20.48 34.32 18.91
C SER A 8 -19.06 33.76 19.07
N VAL A 9 -18.38 34.07 20.17
CA VAL A 9 -17.02 33.58 20.44
C VAL A 9 -17.00 32.06 20.64
N VAL A 10 -17.99 31.52 21.36
CA VAL A 10 -18.10 30.06 21.58
C VAL A 10 -18.34 29.33 20.26
N VAL A 11 -19.23 29.84 19.41
CA VAL A 11 -19.53 29.25 18.09
C VAL A 11 -18.27 29.27 17.20
N VAL A 12 -17.56 30.40 17.14
CA VAL A 12 -16.33 30.51 16.35
C VAL A 12 -15.26 29.55 16.87
N SER A 13 -15.07 29.47 18.19
CA SER A 13 -14.12 28.53 18.78
C SER A 13 -14.45 27.08 18.43
N TRP A 14 -15.72 26.69 18.47
CA TRP A 14 -16.14 25.34 18.10
C TRP A 14 -15.91 25.02 16.64
N VAL A 15 -16.25 25.95 15.73
CA VAL A 15 -16.01 25.77 14.29
C VAL A 15 -14.52 25.60 14.01
N LEU A 16 -13.66 26.40 14.64
CA LEU A 16 -12.21 26.27 14.52
C LEU A 16 -11.71 24.92 15.06
N CYS A 17 -12.20 24.47 16.22
CA CYS A 17 -11.82 23.16 16.77
C CYS A 17 -12.21 22.00 15.84
N VAL A 18 -13.42 22.02 15.28
CA VAL A 18 -13.89 20.99 14.33
C VAL A 18 -13.03 20.99 13.07
N PHE A 19 -12.74 22.16 12.52
CA PHE A 19 -11.90 22.28 11.33
C PHE A 19 -10.49 21.72 11.60
N MET A 20 -9.86 22.11 12.71
CA MET A 20 -8.53 21.61 13.10
C MET A 20 -8.52 20.10 13.34
N HIS A 21 -9.57 19.52 13.91
CA HIS A 21 -9.64 18.08 14.12
C HIS A 21 -9.78 17.32 12.78
N SER A 22 -10.61 17.84 11.87
CA SER A 22 -10.83 17.23 10.55
C SER A 22 -9.56 17.23 9.70
N THR A 23 -8.79 18.33 9.70
CA THR A 23 -7.54 18.43 8.95
C THR A 23 -6.45 17.54 9.53
N ASN A 24 -6.31 17.48 10.87
CA ASN A 24 -5.35 16.59 11.52
C ASN A 24 -5.64 15.12 11.23
N MET A 25 -6.91 14.70 11.25
CA MET A 25 -7.30 13.32 10.94
C MET A 25 -6.98 12.96 9.47
N PHE A 26 -7.24 13.88 8.54
CA PHE A 26 -6.94 13.69 7.12
C PHE A 26 -5.43 13.56 6.87
N ILE A 27 -4.62 14.45 7.47
CA ILE A 27 -3.15 14.39 7.35
C ILE A 27 -2.60 13.09 7.93
N ALA A 28 -3.10 12.65 9.09
CA ALA A 28 -2.71 11.39 9.69
C ALA A 28 -3.02 10.20 8.77
N ALA A 29 -4.23 10.12 8.21
CA ALA A 29 -4.61 9.07 7.27
C ALA A 29 -3.72 9.06 6.02
N ALA A 30 -3.47 10.24 5.43
CA ALA A 30 -2.60 10.37 4.26
C ALA A 30 -1.15 9.93 4.55
N SER A 31 -0.64 10.23 5.76
CA SER A 31 0.71 9.84 6.16
C SER A 31 0.85 8.32 6.36
N VAL A 32 -0.20 7.66 6.85
CA VAL A 32 -0.25 6.19 6.98
C VAL A 32 -0.28 5.56 5.59
N ALA A 33 -1.18 6.01 4.72
CA ALA A 33 -1.27 5.50 3.35
C ALA A 33 0.05 5.68 2.58
N ALA A 34 0.69 6.85 2.69
CA ALA A 34 2.00 7.09 2.10
C ALA A 34 3.10 6.16 2.67
N SER A 35 3.04 5.89 3.98
CA SER A 35 3.99 4.98 4.64
C SER A 35 3.78 3.54 4.17
N GLU A 36 2.54 3.06 4.10
CA GLU A 36 2.19 1.72 3.60
C GLU A 36 2.61 1.55 2.14
N SER A 37 2.26 2.52 1.28
CA SER A 37 2.67 2.57 -0.12
C SER A 37 4.20 2.55 -0.29
N SER A 38 4.94 3.19 0.62
CA SER A 38 6.42 3.16 0.61
C SER A 38 6.98 1.79 1.01
N LEU A 39 6.33 1.08 1.94
CA LEU A 39 6.73 -0.26 2.37
C LEU A 39 6.42 -1.30 1.29
N GLU A 40 5.28 -1.20 0.64
CA GLU A 40 4.90 -2.02 -0.52
C GLU A 40 5.93 -1.85 -1.65
N ALA A 41 6.25 -0.61 -2.02
CA ALA A 41 7.26 -0.31 -3.03
C ALA A 41 8.63 -0.92 -2.69
N LYS A 42 9.04 -0.83 -1.41
CA LYS A 42 10.28 -1.42 -0.93
C LYS A 42 10.25 -2.95 -1.01
N ALA A 43 9.19 -3.59 -0.53
CA ALA A 43 9.02 -5.04 -0.56
C ALA A 43 9.02 -5.58 -2.01
N LEU A 44 8.37 -4.87 -2.93
CA LEU A 44 8.42 -5.19 -4.36
C LEU A 44 9.86 -5.12 -4.88
N ARG A 45 10.60 -4.04 -4.62
CA ARG A 45 12.01 -3.92 -5.03
C ARG A 45 12.89 -5.03 -4.48
N GLU A 46 12.74 -5.36 -3.20
CA GLU A 46 13.56 -6.39 -2.52
C GLU A 46 13.22 -7.82 -2.95
N SER A 47 11.97 -8.07 -3.36
CA SER A 47 11.54 -9.40 -3.80
C SER A 47 12.21 -9.84 -5.11
N GLY A 48 12.52 -8.92 -6.02
CA GLY A 48 13.35 -9.16 -7.21
C GLY A 48 12.76 -10.02 -8.33
N TRP A 49 11.49 -10.45 -8.24
CA TRP A 49 10.82 -11.26 -9.27
C TRP A 49 10.54 -10.50 -10.57
N TRP A 50 10.38 -9.19 -10.49
CA TRP A 50 10.05 -8.29 -11.62
C TRP A 50 11.22 -8.05 -12.60
N SER A 51 12.46 -8.38 -12.19
CA SER A 51 13.70 -8.08 -12.93
C SER A 51 13.78 -8.65 -14.35
N HIS A 52 12.99 -9.67 -14.68
CA HIS A 52 13.04 -10.33 -15.98
C HIS A 52 12.14 -9.69 -17.05
N ARG A 53 11.11 -8.92 -16.66
CA ARG A 53 10.12 -8.37 -17.60
C ARG A 53 10.07 -6.86 -17.67
N SER A 54 10.58 -6.17 -16.65
CA SER A 54 10.10 -4.83 -16.38
C SER A 54 11.25 -3.82 -16.49
N ASN A 55 11.24 -3.03 -17.56
CA ASN A 55 12.11 -1.86 -17.77
C ASN A 55 11.60 -0.68 -16.92
N GLU A 56 11.31 -0.93 -15.65
CA GLU A 56 10.51 -0.03 -14.80
C GLU A 56 11.42 1.01 -14.17
N THR A 57 11.69 2.04 -14.95
CA THR A 57 12.32 3.29 -14.51
C THR A 57 11.42 4.13 -13.60
N SER A 58 10.13 3.76 -13.47
CA SER A 58 9.20 4.54 -12.64
C SER A 58 9.48 4.34 -11.15
N SER A 59 9.60 5.47 -10.44
CA SER A 59 9.62 5.52 -8.98
C SER A 59 8.30 5.03 -8.38
N ASN A 60 7.19 5.12 -9.12
CA ASN A 60 5.87 4.71 -8.67
C ASN A 60 5.60 3.25 -9.02
N HIS A 61 5.46 2.40 -7.99
CA HIS A 61 5.23 0.98 -8.14
C HIS A 61 3.83 0.64 -8.70
N CYS A 62 2.85 1.54 -8.55
CA CYS A 62 1.51 1.36 -9.12
C CYS A 62 1.48 1.51 -10.66
N GLN A 63 2.58 1.97 -11.25
CA GLN A 63 2.75 2.01 -12.70
C GLN A 63 3.48 0.78 -13.25
N TRP A 64 3.96 -0.09 -12.36
CA TRP A 64 4.68 -1.28 -12.81
C TRP A 64 3.71 -2.23 -13.47
N ASN A 65 4.16 -2.83 -14.56
CA ASN A 65 3.42 -3.92 -15.18
C ASN A 65 3.16 -5.03 -14.15
N GLU A 66 2.01 -5.68 -14.26
CA GLU A 66 1.61 -6.80 -13.40
C GLU A 66 1.32 -6.40 -11.93
N ILE A 67 1.31 -5.11 -11.61
CA ILE A 67 0.90 -4.55 -10.32
C ILE A 67 -0.33 -3.67 -10.51
N ARG A 68 -1.35 -3.86 -9.67
CA ARG A 68 -2.52 -2.97 -9.64
C ARG A 68 -2.73 -2.41 -8.24
N CYS A 69 -2.79 -1.10 -8.15
CA CYS A 69 -3.13 -0.40 -6.92
C CYS A 69 -4.61 0.00 -6.88
N SER A 70 -5.14 0.19 -5.67
CA SER A 70 -6.38 0.91 -5.42
C SER A 70 -6.20 2.42 -5.59
N ASP A 71 -7.31 3.16 -5.56
CA ASP A 71 -7.33 4.63 -5.73
C ASP A 71 -6.53 5.38 -4.64
N ASP A 72 -6.30 4.74 -3.49
CA ASP A 72 -5.47 5.24 -2.39
C ASP A 72 -3.97 4.92 -2.56
N GLY A 73 -3.59 4.18 -3.60
CA GLY A 73 -2.20 3.84 -3.90
C GLY A 73 -1.65 2.62 -3.17
N SER A 74 -2.52 1.79 -2.56
CA SER A 74 -2.13 0.48 -2.00
C SER A 74 -2.18 -0.64 -3.04
N VAL A 75 -1.28 -1.61 -2.95
CA VAL A 75 -1.24 -2.75 -3.87
C VAL A 75 -2.40 -3.72 -3.59
N THR A 76 -3.28 -3.90 -4.58
CA THR A 76 -4.43 -4.82 -4.49
C THR A 76 -4.27 -6.07 -5.33
N GLU A 77 -3.45 -6.01 -6.39
CA GLU A 77 -3.16 -7.17 -7.22
C GLU A 77 -1.69 -7.26 -7.62
N ILE A 78 -1.17 -8.49 -7.62
CA ILE A 78 0.15 -8.83 -8.12
C ILE A 78 0.04 -10.06 -9.03
N ASP A 79 0.54 -9.96 -10.26
CA ASP A 79 0.66 -11.09 -11.17
C ASP A 79 2.13 -11.48 -11.33
N MET A 80 2.51 -12.65 -10.80
CA MET A 80 3.84 -13.22 -10.98
C MET A 80 3.82 -14.42 -11.95
N GLY A 81 2.80 -14.47 -12.81
CA GLY A 81 2.51 -15.57 -13.72
C GLY A 81 3.55 -15.73 -14.82
N GLY A 82 3.95 -16.97 -15.07
CA GLY A 82 4.93 -17.34 -16.10
C GLY A 82 6.35 -16.86 -15.79
N ILE A 83 6.64 -16.46 -14.55
CA ILE A 83 7.99 -16.14 -14.07
C ILE A 83 8.49 -17.29 -13.21
N TYR A 84 9.68 -17.80 -13.48
CA TYR A 84 10.28 -18.80 -12.60
C TYR A 84 10.71 -18.14 -11.28
N LEU A 85 9.85 -18.18 -10.27
CA LEU A 85 10.11 -17.58 -8.97
C LEU A 85 11.18 -18.35 -8.20
N GLY A 86 11.27 -19.68 -8.39
CA GLY A 86 12.16 -20.53 -7.62
C GLY A 86 11.97 -20.39 -6.09
N ASP A 87 12.72 -21.17 -5.32
CA ASP A 87 12.51 -21.21 -3.87
C ASP A 87 13.02 -19.93 -3.16
N ASN A 88 13.98 -19.22 -3.76
CA ASN A 88 14.63 -18.06 -3.15
C ASN A 88 13.78 -16.78 -3.27
N ILE A 89 13.09 -16.54 -4.39
CA ILE A 89 12.33 -15.29 -4.56
C ILE A 89 11.04 -15.34 -3.73
N ILE A 90 10.36 -16.49 -3.73
CA ILE A 90 9.18 -16.71 -2.87
C ILE A 90 9.52 -16.48 -1.39
N ARG A 91 10.69 -16.95 -0.91
CA ARG A 91 11.12 -16.75 0.48
C ARG A 91 11.43 -15.30 0.83
N LYS A 92 11.84 -14.48 -0.16
CA LYS A 92 12.09 -13.05 0.01
C LYS A 92 10.82 -12.21 -0.09
N PHE A 93 9.77 -12.74 -0.72
CA PHE A 93 8.50 -12.06 -0.87
C PHE A 93 7.77 -11.99 0.48
N ASN A 94 7.55 -10.78 0.99
CA ASN A 94 6.89 -10.56 2.27
C ASN A 94 5.40 -10.20 2.06
N PHE A 95 4.51 -11.17 2.25
CA PHE A 95 3.05 -10.95 2.18
C PHE A 95 2.55 -9.91 3.18
N SER A 96 3.19 -9.82 4.35
CA SER A 96 2.83 -8.87 5.41
C SER A 96 3.05 -7.41 5.01
N SER A 97 3.87 -7.16 3.97
CA SER A 97 4.10 -5.82 3.45
C SER A 97 2.97 -5.33 2.54
N PHE A 98 1.99 -6.18 2.20
CA PHE A 98 0.87 -5.85 1.31
C PHE A 98 -0.47 -6.05 2.03
N PRO A 99 -0.85 -5.16 2.96
CA PRO A 99 -2.03 -5.34 3.81
C PRO A 99 -3.35 -5.34 3.02
N ASN A 100 -3.36 -4.69 1.85
CA ASN A 100 -4.55 -4.54 1.00
C ASN A 100 -4.55 -5.49 -0.22
N LEU A 101 -3.65 -6.48 -0.27
CA LEU A 101 -3.56 -7.41 -1.40
C LEU A 101 -4.77 -8.34 -1.45
N VAL A 102 -5.53 -8.26 -2.54
CA VAL A 102 -6.74 -9.07 -2.76
C VAL A 102 -6.47 -10.23 -3.71
N ARG A 103 -5.64 -10.03 -4.74
CA ARG A 103 -5.41 -11.04 -5.78
C ARG A 103 -3.93 -11.25 -6.03
N LEU A 104 -3.55 -12.52 -6.09
CA LEU A 104 -2.19 -12.96 -6.36
C LEU A 104 -2.21 -14.08 -7.41
N TYR A 105 -1.59 -13.84 -8.55
CA TYR A 105 -1.49 -14.82 -9.63
C TYR A 105 -0.09 -15.46 -9.64
N LEU A 106 -0.04 -16.79 -9.54
CA LEU A 106 1.20 -17.60 -9.46
C LEU A 106 1.22 -18.75 -10.47
N TRP A 107 0.57 -18.57 -11.63
CA TRP A 107 0.50 -19.63 -12.63
C TRP A 107 1.85 -19.85 -13.32
N ASN A 108 2.19 -21.09 -13.61
CA ASN A 108 3.46 -21.46 -14.26
C ASN A 108 4.72 -20.86 -13.58
N ALA A 109 4.69 -20.67 -12.26
CA ALA A 109 5.74 -19.96 -11.53
C ALA A 109 6.91 -20.84 -11.04
N GLY A 110 6.95 -22.11 -11.47
CA GLY A 110 7.98 -23.07 -11.07
C GLY A 110 7.98 -23.46 -9.59
N LEU A 111 6.86 -23.25 -8.89
CA LEU A 111 6.72 -23.55 -7.47
C LEU A 111 6.76 -25.04 -7.22
N ARG A 112 7.69 -25.48 -6.37
CA ARG A 112 7.79 -26.87 -5.92
C ARG A 112 7.17 -27.00 -4.54
N GLY A 113 6.13 -27.83 -4.43
CA GLY A 113 5.57 -28.18 -3.13
C GLY A 113 6.57 -29.00 -2.31
N ALA A 114 6.74 -28.67 -1.03
CA ALA A 114 7.40 -29.55 -0.09
C ALA A 114 6.36 -30.56 0.43
N SER A 115 6.52 -31.83 0.08
CA SER A 115 5.72 -32.90 0.70
C SER A 115 6.19 -33.08 2.14
N LEU A 116 5.39 -32.61 3.11
CA LEU A 116 5.55 -33.02 4.51
C LEU A 116 5.11 -34.49 4.60
N ASN A 117 6.06 -35.40 4.46
CA ASN A 117 5.86 -36.80 4.85
C ASN A 117 5.67 -36.81 6.38
N ARG A 118 4.44 -37.02 6.83
CA ARG A 118 4.10 -37.25 8.23
C ARG A 118 3.92 -38.75 8.46
#